data_AF-A0A2I0AE00-F1
#
_entry.id   AF-A0A2I0AE00-F1
#
_cell.length_a   1.000
_cell.length_b   1.000
_cell.length_c   1.000
_cell.angle_alpha   90.00
_cell.angle_beta   90.00
_cell.angle_gamma   90.00
#
_symmetry.space_group_name_H-M   'P 1'
#
loop_
_entity.id
_entity.type
_entity.pdbx_description
1 polymer ?
#
loop_
_entity_poly.entity_id
_entity_poly.type
_entity_poly.pdbx_seq_one_letter_code
_entity_poly.pdbx_strand_id
1 'polypeptide(L)'
;MVRFKADINGKWWINKLVEENNHELASPKERHLLRSHCSIHGKEAGFLQSMSKVGISWRQAEVDKDFMCNQKSATPTIQHSPLLNQAREVYTIKIYNIFQKLLVNGACGSRSNVISTIANTMIYSVGRFGDQKEYQVNFDSTSKDIKCTCKKFETVGLLCSHALRILLMMNVMVLSDRYIV
;
A
#
# COMPACT_ATOMS: atom_id res chain seq x y z
N MET A 1 27.26 5.13 14.45
CA MET A 1 26.83 3.72 14.19
C MET A 1 26.46 2.99 15.48
N VAL A 2 25.31 2.30 15.55
CA VAL A 2 24.89 1.47 16.70
C VAL A 2 25.12 -0.01 16.40
N ARG A 3 25.83 -0.75 17.26
CA ARG A 3 25.95 -2.22 17.17
C ARG A 3 25.00 -2.89 18.16
N PHE A 4 24.19 -3.81 17.65
CA PHE A 4 23.28 -4.63 18.45
C PHE A 4 23.86 -6.03 18.65
N LYS A 5 23.49 -6.69 19.76
CA LYS A 5 23.66 -8.13 19.95
C LYS A 5 22.31 -8.73 20.32
N ALA A 6 22.07 -9.95 19.86
CA ALA A 6 20.91 -10.75 20.23
C ALA A 6 21.36 -11.96 21.05
N ASP A 7 20.59 -12.28 22.10
CA ASP A 7 20.74 -13.54 22.83
C ASP A 7 20.06 -14.70 22.10
N ILE A 8 20.34 -15.94 22.53
CA ILE A 8 19.71 -17.18 22.04
C ILE A 8 18.18 -17.16 22.16
N ASN A 9 17.65 -16.34 23.06
CA ASN A 9 16.22 -16.13 23.28
C ASN A 9 15.61 -15.00 22.40
N GLY A 10 16.39 -14.41 21.48
CA GLY A 10 15.92 -13.38 20.56
C GLY A 10 15.76 -11.98 21.14
N LYS A 11 16.22 -11.76 22.39
CA LYS A 11 16.23 -10.43 23.01
C LYS A 11 17.45 -9.63 22.55
N TRP A 12 17.24 -8.41 22.09
CA TRP A 12 18.29 -7.52 21.57
C TRP A 12 18.69 -6.47 22.61
N TRP A 13 19.98 -6.16 22.69
CA TRP A 13 20.47 -4.97 23.39
C TRP A 13 21.54 -4.25 22.57
N ILE A 14 21.71 -2.96 22.89
CA ILE A 14 22.75 -2.12 22.31
C ILE A 14 24.07 -2.51 22.98
N ASN A 15 25.03 -2.96 22.18
CA ASN A 15 26.33 -3.41 22.65
C ASN A 15 27.41 -2.32 22.50
N LYS A 16 27.29 -1.44 21.50
CA LYS A 16 28.20 -0.29 21.33
C LYS A 16 27.50 0.84 20.58
N LEU A 17 27.62 2.05 21.10
CA LEU A 17 27.31 3.28 20.38
C LEU A 17 28.64 3.90 19.94
N VAL A 18 28.81 4.11 18.64
CA VAL A 18 29.95 4.86 18.08
C VAL A 18 29.38 6.15 17.56
N GLU A 19 29.67 7.26 18.24
CA GLU A 19 29.16 8.59 17.89
C GLU A 19 29.97 9.21 16.75
N GLU A 20 31.28 8.95 16.71
CA GLU A 20 32.17 9.40 15.64
C GLU A 20 31.95 8.58 14.37
N ASN A 21 31.67 9.28 13.26
CA ASN A 21 31.64 8.69 11.94
C ASN A 21 32.99 8.93 11.25
N ASN A 22 33.44 7.96 10.48
CA ASN A 22 34.67 8.06 9.67
C ASN A 22 34.51 8.93 8.41
N HIS A 23 33.35 9.59 8.27
CA HIS A 23 33.03 10.56 7.23
C HIS A 23 31.93 11.49 7.75
N GLU A 24 31.76 12.65 7.14
CA GLU A 24 30.65 13.56 7.45
C GLU A 24 29.30 12.93 7.11
N LEU A 25 28.26 13.25 7.88
CA LEU A 25 26.90 12.75 7.61
C LEU A 25 26.42 13.29 6.26
N ALA A 26 25.83 12.41 5.44
CA ALA A 26 25.27 12.80 4.15
C ALA A 26 24.20 13.90 4.32
N SER A 27 24.28 14.94 3.50
CA SER A 27 23.31 16.04 3.54
C SER A 27 21.93 15.57 3.07
N PRO A 28 20.84 16.24 3.46
CA PRO A 28 19.49 15.90 3.00
C PRO A 28 19.34 15.88 1.47
N LYS A 29 20.14 16.66 0.74
CA LYS A 29 20.14 16.71 -0.73
C LYS A 29 20.78 15.45 -1.35
N GLU A 30 21.65 14.77 -0.62
CA GLU A 30 22.36 13.55 -1.05
C GLU A 30 21.62 12.28 -0.66
N ARG A 31 20.39 12.38 -0.11
CA ARG A 31 19.58 11.23 0.31
C ARG A 31 19.37 10.20 -0.80
N HIS A 32 19.32 10.64 -2.06
CA HIS A 32 19.18 9.78 -3.24
C HIS A 32 20.44 8.93 -3.53
N LEU A 33 21.59 9.30 -2.98
CA LEU A 33 22.84 8.53 -3.07
C LEU A 33 22.96 7.46 -1.98
N LEU A 34 22.13 7.58 -0.93
CA LEU A 34 22.07 6.58 0.13
C LEU A 34 21.35 5.34 -0.37
N ARG A 35 21.95 4.18 -0.12
CA ARG A 35 21.40 2.88 -0.49
C ARG A 35 19.99 2.74 0.08
N SER A 36 18.99 2.51 -0.78
CA SER A 36 17.62 2.33 -0.33
C SER A 36 17.53 1.11 0.59
N HIS A 37 16.91 1.25 1.77
CA HIS A 37 16.67 0.13 2.67
C HIS A 37 15.45 -0.69 2.21
N CYS A 38 15.32 -0.88 0.89
CA CYS A 38 14.19 -1.55 0.27
C CYS A 38 14.32 -3.06 0.52
N SER A 39 13.40 -3.64 1.28
CA SER A 39 13.38 -5.08 1.52
C SER A 39 12.93 -5.80 0.24
N ILE A 40 13.87 -6.39 -0.46
CA ILE A 40 13.64 -7.10 -1.73
C ILE A 40 13.04 -8.48 -1.42
N HIS A 41 11.86 -8.80 -1.99
CA HIS A 41 11.21 -10.10 -1.81
C HIS A 41 11.53 -11.05 -2.97
N GLY A 42 11.42 -12.37 -2.75
CA GLY A 42 12.04 -13.44 -3.57
C GLY A 42 11.98 -13.33 -5.10
N LYS A 43 10.85 -12.88 -5.70
CA LYS A 43 10.76 -12.71 -7.17
C LYS A 43 11.59 -11.53 -7.68
N GLU A 44 11.69 -10.46 -6.90
CA GLU A 44 12.51 -9.29 -7.20
C GLU A 44 13.99 -9.60 -6.98
N ALA A 45 14.32 -10.44 -6.00
CA ALA A 45 15.68 -10.93 -5.77
C ALA A 45 16.18 -11.80 -6.94
N GLY A 46 15.33 -12.69 -7.45
CA GLY A 46 15.66 -13.52 -8.61
C GLY A 46 15.92 -12.70 -9.89
N PHE A 47 15.13 -11.64 -10.10
CA PHE A 47 15.35 -10.70 -11.20
C PHE A 47 16.66 -9.92 -11.04
N LEU A 48 16.98 -9.46 -9.83
CA LEU A 48 18.24 -8.76 -9.57
C LEU A 48 19.46 -9.67 -9.72
N GLN A 49 19.34 -10.93 -9.34
CA GLN A 49 20.40 -11.92 -9.51
C GLN A 49 20.62 -12.28 -10.98
N SER A 50 19.57 -12.30 -11.81
CA SER A 50 19.72 -12.45 -13.26
C SER A 50 20.37 -11.21 -13.87
N MET A 51 19.97 -10.00 -13.47
CA MET A 51 20.57 -8.75 -13.93
C MET A 51 22.07 -8.65 -13.61
N SER A 52 22.48 -9.04 -12.39
CA SER A 52 23.91 -9.09 -12.03
C SER A 52 24.69 -10.13 -12.85
N LYS A 53 24.04 -11.24 -13.25
CA LYS A 53 24.66 -12.28 -14.09
C LYS A 53 24.91 -11.82 -15.52
N VAL A 54 24.12 -10.86 -16.02
CA VAL A 54 24.32 -10.23 -17.35
C VAL A 54 25.11 -8.91 -17.27
N GLY A 55 25.78 -8.64 -16.13
CA GLY A 55 26.66 -7.48 -15.99
C GLY A 55 25.95 -6.15 -15.73
N ILE A 56 24.64 -6.18 -15.46
CA ILE A 56 23.88 -4.96 -15.14
C ILE A 56 24.12 -4.59 -13.69
N SER A 57 24.80 -3.47 -13.48
CA SER A 57 25.07 -2.89 -12.16
C SER A 57 23.78 -2.64 -11.40
N TRP A 58 23.80 -2.82 -10.08
CA TRP A 58 22.71 -2.45 -9.17
C TRP A 58 22.21 -1.02 -9.40
N ARG A 59 23.13 -0.11 -9.73
CA ARG A 59 22.82 1.29 -10.04
C ARG A 59 21.97 1.42 -11.31
N GLN A 60 22.28 0.63 -12.34
CA GLN A 60 21.51 0.61 -13.58
C GLN A 60 20.13 -0.02 -13.36
N ALA A 61 20.03 -1.08 -12.54
CA ALA A 61 18.74 -1.68 -12.19
C ALA A 61 17.83 -0.75 -11.38
N GLU A 62 18.39 0.09 -10.50
CA GLU A 62 17.66 1.16 -9.80
C GLU A 62 17.22 2.27 -10.76
N VAL A 63 18.14 2.75 -11.61
CA VAL A 63 17.83 3.75 -12.66
C VAL A 63 16.74 3.23 -13.60
N ASP A 64 16.79 1.98 -14.01
CA ASP A 64 15.78 1.36 -14.87
C ASP A 64 14.44 1.23 -14.13
N LYS A 65 14.44 0.92 -12.82
CA LYS A 65 13.22 0.90 -12.00
C LYS A 65 12.61 2.29 -11.86
N ASP A 66 13.43 3.30 -11.62
CA ASP A 66 12.99 4.70 -11.49
C ASP A 66 12.50 5.23 -12.84
N PHE A 67 13.21 4.93 -13.93
CA PHE A 67 12.80 5.21 -15.31
C PHE A 67 11.46 4.55 -15.64
N MET A 68 11.28 3.27 -15.29
CA MET A 68 10.04 2.53 -15.51
C MET A 68 8.89 3.06 -14.64
N CYS A 69 9.17 3.56 -13.43
CA CYS A 69 8.17 4.21 -12.58
C CYS A 69 7.81 5.62 -13.07
N ASN A 70 8.70 6.31 -13.78
CA ASN A 70 8.41 7.64 -14.31
C ASN A 70 7.79 7.62 -15.71
N GLN A 71 8.01 6.55 -16.49
CA GLN A 71 7.51 6.47 -17.87
C GLN A 71 6.21 5.67 -18.05
N LYS A 72 5.88 4.73 -17.15
CA LYS A 72 4.67 3.91 -17.30
C LYS A 72 3.50 4.51 -16.54
N SER A 73 2.59 5.19 -17.24
CA SER A 73 1.25 5.40 -16.69
C SER A 73 0.60 4.03 -16.47
N ALA A 74 0.15 3.75 -15.25
CA ALA A 74 -0.51 2.49 -14.97
C ALA A 74 -1.81 2.42 -15.77
N THR A 75 -1.87 1.54 -16.77
CA THR A 75 -3.06 1.36 -17.60
C THR A 75 -4.14 0.67 -16.76
N PRO A 76 -5.30 1.29 -16.52
CA PRO A 76 -6.34 0.67 -15.73
C PRO A 76 -6.85 -0.61 -16.39
N THR A 77 -7.01 -1.67 -15.60
CA THR A 77 -7.68 -2.89 -16.08
C THR A 77 -9.11 -2.59 -16.51
N ILE A 78 -9.77 -1.62 -15.85
CA ILE A 78 -11.09 -1.11 -16.24
C ILE A 78 -10.92 0.36 -16.65
N GLN A 79 -10.78 0.59 -17.96
CA GLN A 79 -10.44 1.92 -18.50
C GLN A 79 -11.46 3.02 -18.18
N HIS A 80 -12.73 2.65 -18.02
CA HIS A 80 -13.82 3.59 -17.77
C HIS A 80 -14.21 3.71 -16.29
N SER A 81 -13.40 3.21 -15.35
CA SER A 81 -13.68 3.35 -13.92
C SER A 81 -13.23 4.73 -13.41
N PRO A 82 -14.15 5.60 -12.93
CA PRO A 82 -13.76 6.91 -12.38
C PRO A 82 -12.83 6.80 -11.16
N LEU A 83 -13.05 5.79 -10.30
CA LEU A 83 -12.19 5.52 -9.14
C LEU A 83 -10.75 5.15 -9.55
N LEU A 84 -10.58 4.29 -10.56
CA LEU A 84 -9.25 3.94 -11.04
C LEU A 84 -8.58 5.13 -11.72
N ASN A 85 -9.33 5.90 -12.51
CA ASN A 85 -8.79 7.10 -13.16
C ASN A 85 -8.34 8.13 -12.11
N GLN A 86 -9.15 8.42 -11.10
CA GLN A 86 -8.74 9.29 -9.99
C GLN A 86 -7.50 8.74 -9.29
N ALA A 87 -7.51 7.46 -8.90
CA ALA A 87 -6.39 6.81 -8.23
C ALA A 87 -5.09 6.85 -9.06
N ARG A 88 -5.19 6.78 -10.40
CA ARG A 88 -4.03 6.85 -11.30
C ARG A 88 -3.37 8.22 -11.28
N GLU A 89 -4.16 9.28 -11.16
CA GLU A 89 -3.64 10.66 -11.14
C GLU A 89 -3.00 11.02 -9.78
N VAL A 90 -3.50 10.44 -8.67
CA VAL A 90 -3.05 10.81 -7.32
C VAL A 90 -2.04 9.84 -6.71
N TYR A 91 -2.05 8.56 -7.09
CA TYR A 91 -1.17 7.56 -6.48
C TYR A 91 0.08 7.26 -7.32
N THR A 92 1.18 6.97 -6.62
CA THR A 92 2.32 6.30 -7.25
C THR A 92 1.89 4.98 -7.89
N ILE A 93 2.55 4.55 -8.96
CA ILE A 93 2.21 3.31 -9.69
C ILE A 93 2.13 2.08 -8.77
N LYS A 94 3.02 1.99 -7.77
CA LYS A 94 3.00 0.88 -6.80
C LYS A 94 1.70 0.88 -5.98
N ILE A 95 1.32 2.05 -5.46
CA ILE A 95 0.10 2.21 -4.67
C ILE A 95 -1.14 2.03 -5.55
N TYR A 96 -1.14 2.58 -6.77
CA TYR A 96 -2.17 2.34 -7.76
C TYR A 96 -2.40 0.85 -8.02
N ASN A 97 -1.33 0.07 -8.25
CA ASN A 97 -1.45 -1.36 -8.51
C ASN A 97 -2.03 -2.13 -7.32
N ILE A 98 -1.72 -1.69 -6.09
CA ILE A 98 -2.33 -2.25 -4.87
C ILE A 98 -3.81 -1.86 -4.80
N PHE A 99 -4.13 -0.59 -5.04
CA PHE A 99 -5.49 -0.06 -5.04
C PHE A 99 -6.37 -0.77 -6.06
N GLN A 100 -5.90 -0.95 -7.30
CA GLN A 100 -6.61 -1.65 -8.36
C GLN A 100 -6.95 -3.09 -7.94
N LYS A 101 -6.01 -3.81 -7.31
CA LYS A 101 -6.28 -5.15 -6.76
C LYS A 101 -7.31 -5.12 -5.64
N LEU A 102 -7.22 -4.14 -4.73
CA LEU A 102 -8.18 -3.99 -3.64
C LEU A 102 -9.59 -3.67 -4.16
N LEU A 103 -9.70 -2.84 -5.20
CA LEU A 103 -10.96 -2.49 -5.84
C LEU A 103 -11.61 -3.70 -6.50
N VAL A 104 -10.85 -4.46 -7.31
CA VAL A 104 -11.35 -5.70 -7.96
C VAL A 104 -11.75 -6.75 -6.92
N ASN A 105 -10.94 -6.94 -5.88
CA ASN A 105 -11.27 -7.85 -4.78
C ASN A 105 -12.50 -7.39 -3.99
N GLY A 106 -12.71 -6.08 -3.86
CA GLY A 106 -13.91 -5.52 -3.27
C GLY A 106 -15.13 -5.78 -4.16
N ALA A 107 -15.04 -5.48 -5.46
CA ALA A 107 -16.14 -5.59 -6.40
C ALA A 107 -16.63 -7.04 -6.59
N CYS A 108 -15.71 -7.98 -6.77
CA CYS A 108 -16.03 -9.36 -7.18
C CYS A 108 -15.62 -10.43 -6.17
N GLY A 109 -14.78 -10.11 -5.18
CA GLY A 109 -14.25 -11.07 -4.20
C GLY A 109 -14.88 -10.97 -2.82
N SER A 110 -15.83 -10.06 -2.61
CA SER A 110 -16.45 -9.79 -1.32
C SER A 110 -17.96 -9.95 -1.37
N ARG A 111 -18.52 -10.59 -0.35
CA ARG A 111 -19.96 -10.59 -0.06
C ARG A 111 -20.25 -9.52 0.99
N SER A 112 -21.47 -8.97 0.95
CA SER A 112 -21.87 -7.95 1.90
C SER A 112 -23.37 -7.96 2.14
N ASN A 113 -23.77 -7.69 3.38
CA ASN A 113 -25.16 -7.52 3.78
C ASN A 113 -25.27 -6.34 4.74
N VAL A 114 -26.41 -5.64 4.69
CA VAL A 114 -26.72 -4.60 5.69
C VAL A 114 -27.08 -5.29 7.01
N ILE A 115 -26.53 -4.80 8.12
CA ILE A 115 -26.84 -5.26 9.48
C ILE A 115 -27.89 -4.34 10.10
N SER A 116 -27.63 -3.03 10.03
CA SER A 116 -28.50 -2.02 10.62
C SER A 116 -28.26 -0.65 9.99
N THR A 117 -29.21 0.23 10.24
CA THR A 117 -29.15 1.64 9.85
C THR A 117 -29.46 2.47 11.10
N ILE A 118 -28.52 3.30 11.51
CA ILE A 118 -28.65 4.17 12.68
C ILE A 118 -28.50 5.61 12.18
N ALA A 119 -29.62 6.35 12.19
CA ALA A 119 -29.70 7.68 11.59
C ALA A 119 -29.16 7.67 10.14
N ASN A 120 -28.09 8.43 9.87
CA ASN A 120 -27.50 8.55 8.53
C ASN A 120 -26.38 7.52 8.27
N THR A 121 -26.05 6.69 9.27
CA THR A 121 -24.99 5.69 9.19
C THR A 121 -25.56 4.30 8.91
N MET A 122 -25.13 3.73 7.79
CA MET A 122 -25.41 2.35 7.39
C MET A 122 -24.28 1.45 7.88
N ILE A 123 -24.62 0.35 8.55
CA ILE A 123 -23.66 -0.65 9.05
C ILE A 123 -23.78 -1.91 8.20
N TYR A 124 -22.68 -2.31 7.58
CA TYR A 124 -22.57 -3.49 6.74
C TYR A 124 -21.71 -4.57 7.38
N SER A 125 -22.09 -5.84 7.21
CA SER A 125 -21.17 -6.98 7.35
C SER A 125 -20.56 -7.25 5.98
N VAL A 126 -19.25 -7.38 5.92
CA VAL A 126 -18.51 -7.67 4.69
C VAL A 126 -17.49 -8.77 4.95
N GLY A 127 -17.61 -9.84 4.16
CA GLY A 127 -16.73 -11.00 4.19
C GLY A 127 -16.18 -11.30 2.81
N ARG A 128 -15.12 -12.10 2.73
CA ARG A 128 -14.63 -12.63 1.46
C ARG A 128 -15.34 -13.94 1.14
N PHE A 129 -15.59 -14.21 -0.14
CA PHE A 129 -16.09 -15.53 -0.54
C PHE A 129 -15.08 -16.62 -0.14
N GLY A 130 -15.58 -17.70 0.48
CA GLY A 130 -14.75 -18.80 1.01
C GLY A 130 -14.11 -18.54 2.38
N ASP A 131 -14.23 -17.34 2.95
CA ASP A 131 -13.77 -17.03 4.31
C ASP A 131 -14.96 -17.05 5.29
N GLN A 132 -14.71 -17.37 6.56
CA GLN A 132 -15.69 -17.23 7.65
C GLN A 132 -15.59 -15.87 8.34
N LYS A 133 -14.47 -15.17 8.19
CA LYS A 133 -14.23 -13.90 8.86
C LYS A 133 -15.03 -12.77 8.22
N GLU A 134 -15.81 -12.08 9.04
CA GLU A 134 -16.62 -10.93 8.67
C GLU A 134 -16.04 -9.65 9.29
N TYR A 135 -16.17 -8.53 8.57
CA TYR A 135 -15.76 -7.20 9.02
C TYR A 135 -16.95 -6.25 8.96
N GLN A 136 -17.06 -5.36 9.93
CA GLN A 136 -18.09 -4.33 9.91
C GLN A 136 -17.58 -3.09 9.17
N VAL A 137 -18.43 -2.53 8.32
CA VAL A 137 -18.17 -1.31 7.59
C VAL A 137 -19.28 -0.31 7.87
N ASN A 138 -18.91 0.81 8.48
CA ASN A 138 -19.82 1.91 8.79
C ASN A 138 -19.68 2.95 7.68
N PHE A 139 -20.79 3.26 7.02
CA PHE A 139 -20.85 4.24 5.95
C PHE A 139 -21.86 5.34 6.29
N ASP A 140 -21.41 6.58 6.33
CA ASP A 140 -22.26 7.75 6.50
C ASP A 140 -22.74 8.23 5.12
N SER A 141 -24.05 8.18 4.91
CA SER A 141 -24.70 8.59 3.67
C SER A 141 -24.57 10.08 3.37
N THR A 142 -24.38 10.93 4.39
CA THR A 142 -24.29 12.39 4.27
C THR A 142 -22.87 12.84 3.97
N SER A 143 -21.93 12.49 4.84
CA SER A 143 -20.52 12.88 4.69
C SER A 143 -19.76 12.02 3.67
N LYS A 144 -20.33 10.88 3.27
CA LYS A 144 -19.66 9.83 2.48
C LYS A 144 -18.45 9.24 3.20
N ASP A 145 -18.37 9.43 4.51
CA ASP A 145 -17.34 8.85 5.35
C ASP A 145 -17.55 7.35 5.47
N ILE A 146 -16.43 6.62 5.43
CA ILE A 146 -16.41 5.17 5.57
C ILE A 146 -15.32 4.72 6.55
N LYS A 147 -15.68 3.77 7.41
CA LYS A 147 -14.76 3.15 8.38
C LYS A 147 -14.96 1.64 8.38
N CYS A 148 -13.88 0.87 8.45
CA CYS A 148 -13.93 -0.59 8.46
C CYS A 148 -13.16 -1.15 9.66
N THR A 149 -13.72 -2.16 10.33
CA THR A 149 -13.09 -2.78 11.51
C THR A 149 -11.78 -3.51 11.22
N CYS A 150 -11.44 -3.75 9.94
CA CYS A 150 -10.11 -4.28 9.57
C CYS A 150 -8.97 -3.26 9.78
N LYS A 151 -9.29 -1.98 10.00
CA LYS A 151 -8.36 -0.88 10.27
C LYS A 151 -7.24 -0.70 9.23
N LYS A 152 -7.48 -1.09 7.97
CA LYS A 152 -6.45 -1.02 6.92
C LYS A 152 -6.06 0.42 6.60
N PHE A 153 -7.02 1.35 6.60
CA PHE A 153 -6.73 2.75 6.32
C PHE A 153 -5.87 3.36 7.43
N GLU A 154 -6.17 3.05 8.67
CA GLU A 154 -5.46 3.53 9.86
C GLU A 154 -4.05 2.95 9.98
N THR A 155 -3.80 1.76 9.40
CA THR A 155 -2.51 1.07 9.47
C THR A 155 -1.62 1.32 8.24
N VAL A 156 -2.19 1.46 7.05
CA VAL A 156 -1.42 1.60 5.79
C VAL A 156 -1.84 2.78 4.91
N GLY A 157 -2.78 3.63 5.35
CA GLY A 157 -3.24 4.79 4.59
C GLY A 157 -4.08 4.47 3.35
N LEU A 158 -4.52 3.21 3.18
CA LEU A 158 -5.29 2.78 2.01
C LEU A 158 -6.58 2.10 2.41
N LEU A 159 -7.67 2.48 1.74
CA LEU A 159 -8.97 1.83 1.90
C LEU A 159 -8.88 0.33 1.60
N CYS A 160 -9.50 -0.49 2.46
CA CYS A 160 -9.55 -1.93 2.27
C CYS A 160 -10.57 -2.32 1.19
N SER A 161 -10.44 -3.56 0.71
CA SER A 161 -11.42 -4.17 -0.20
C SER A 161 -12.84 -4.15 0.37
N HIS A 162 -12.99 -4.22 1.70
CA HIS A 162 -14.31 -4.17 2.35
C HIS A 162 -14.96 -2.79 2.27
N ALA A 163 -14.19 -1.72 2.53
CA ALA A 163 -14.68 -0.36 2.39
C ALA A 163 -14.98 -0.04 0.92
N LEU A 164 -14.09 -0.43 0.01
CA LEU A 164 -14.29 -0.24 -1.43
C LEU A 164 -15.53 -0.98 -1.96
N ARG A 165 -15.83 -2.19 -1.45
CA ARG A 165 -17.07 -2.92 -1.75
C ARG A 165 -18.31 -2.06 -1.44
N ILE A 166 -18.36 -1.43 -0.26
CA ILE A 166 -19.49 -0.61 0.15
C ILE A 166 -19.56 0.70 -0.64
N LEU A 167 -18.44 1.35 -0.93
CA LEU A 167 -18.42 2.55 -1.79
C LEU A 167 -18.98 2.24 -3.18
N LEU A 168 -18.59 1.11 -3.79
CA LEU A 168 -19.13 0.67 -5.07
C LEU A 168 -20.65 0.39 -4.99
N MET A 169 -21.12 -0.26 -3.93
CA MET A 169 -22.56 -0.48 -3.72
C MET A 169 -23.35 0.82 -3.57
N MET A 170 -22.75 1.82 -2.95
CA MET A 170 -23.33 3.16 -2.75
C MET A 170 -23.15 4.08 -3.95
N ASN A 171 -22.58 3.58 -5.05
CA ASN A 171 -22.25 4.35 -6.24
C ASN A 171 -21.38 5.60 -5.95
N VAL A 172 -20.50 5.50 -4.95
CA VAL A 172 -19.48 6.52 -4.66
C VAL A 172 -18.28 6.26 -5.56
N MET A 173 -18.25 6.96 -6.69
CA MET A 173 -17.26 6.75 -7.75
C MET A 173 -16.05 7.71 -7.69
N VAL A 174 -16.01 8.58 -6.69
CA VAL A 174 -14.90 9.50 -6.44
C VAL A 174 -14.58 9.44 -4.95
N LEU A 175 -13.31 9.23 -4.61
CA LEU A 175 -12.83 9.25 -3.24
C LEU A 175 -12.70 10.71 -2.77
N SER A 176 -13.17 10.98 -1.56
CA SER A 176 -12.88 12.24 -0.87
C SER A 176 -11.38 12.37 -0.60
N ASP A 177 -10.87 13.60 -0.66
CA ASP A 177 -9.46 13.94 -0.40
C ASP A 177 -8.93 13.36 0.91
N ARG A 178 -9.80 13.15 1.91
CA ARG A 178 -9.43 12.52 3.18
C ARG A 178 -8.89 11.09 3.06
N TYR A 179 -9.16 10.41 1.94
CA TYR A 179 -8.71 9.04 1.67
C TYR A 179 -7.58 8.98 0.62
N ILE A 180 -7.06 10.14 0.21
CA ILE A 180 -5.98 10.29 -0.75
C ILE A 180 -4.78 10.86 0.01
N VAL A 181 -3.62 10.20 -0.09
CA VAL A 181 -2.38 10.53 0.63
C VAL A 181 -1.25 10.74 -0.36
#